data_AF-A0A9W7LC04-F1
#
_entry.id   AF-A0A9W7LC04-F1
#
_cell.length_a   1.000
_cell.length_b   1.000
_cell.length_c   1.000
_cell.angle_alpha   90.00
_cell.angle_beta   90.00
_cell.angle_gamma   90.00
#
_symmetry.space_group_name_H-M   'P 1'
#
loop_
_entity.id
_entity.type
_entity.pdbx_description
1 polymer ?
#
loop_
_entity_poly.entity_id
_entity_poly.type
_entity_poly.pdbx_seq_one_letter_code
_entity_poly.pdbx_strand_id
1 'polypeptide(L)'
;MGTEKVKFAEAEGGGGESKRGRGQRTSFGGGLYERKKKKNVGEPEMYSSQSAESLQGKSERRKRTFNTMGVTAGVRAAMDEAMGSLLAGVDNEMAAEEKLQAVMIAAKETGMSVEKIFSYFKNSTTDSSDLTPEEFGKALRSLSPTIFDLEMDEVQSLVDKFDADGDGKVSYPEFRHYCYYSINAVCWRAERLRMEKSGEMDRMEDEYHHVHDGTPLHNFDVGHPETVKLDLGEKIYDGNKLYWRSNVTIHIRMWHNEEISCITVLCWSETDDKHFPPLYINSDMIHVDEASIEGKVAQMASDQGKQKVQQTHEQLRKDVLKDFYSSHILARLKVPDASNPFPKKEIANKLPPLTPRTETLMPFLSLLSTDVHNIMIPMPENIETPPPFQKLKHISLDNFNELLADLSADQKHAKKLTTNAERMTKLLDMSLNAFKNAEGERKRKATMSLEKRRWLSIFTTWIVRQQVVQVKELLKNSPAYLSLLQETEEKKAAAKAGLELPPL
;
A
#
# COMPACT_ATOMS: atom_id res chain seq x y z
N MET A 1 29.78 38.88 -61.89
CA MET A 1 29.90 37.52 -62.47
C MET A 1 29.86 36.55 -61.30
N GLY A 2 29.06 35.49 -61.26
CA GLY A 2 27.90 35.14 -62.08
C GLY A 2 26.88 34.37 -61.22
N THR A 3 25.59 34.51 -61.49
CA THR A 3 24.53 33.86 -60.69
C THR A 3 24.11 32.54 -61.34
N GLU A 4 24.37 31.41 -60.68
CA GLU A 4 23.89 30.12 -61.15
C GLU A 4 22.45 29.86 -60.70
N LYS A 5 21.60 29.45 -61.64
CA LYS A 5 20.18 29.16 -61.42
C LYS A 5 19.94 27.68 -61.70
N VAL A 6 19.35 26.95 -60.76
CA VAL A 6 18.72 25.65 -61.03
C VAL A 6 17.21 25.84 -61.02
N LYS A 7 16.52 25.23 -61.99
CA LYS A 7 15.08 25.34 -62.21
C LYS A 7 14.40 23.98 -62.05
N PHE A 8 13.17 24.01 -61.56
CA PHE A 8 12.01 23.18 -61.94
C PHE A 8 12.23 21.69 -62.25
N ALA A 9 11.53 20.85 -61.48
CA ALA A 9 10.76 19.74 -62.03
C ALA A 9 9.34 19.81 -61.42
N GLU A 10 8.31 19.76 -62.26
CA GLU A 10 6.91 19.68 -61.86
C GLU A 10 6.43 18.22 -61.89
N ALA A 11 5.49 17.87 -61.02
CA ALA A 11 4.70 16.65 -61.13
C ALA A 11 3.31 16.92 -60.52
N GLU A 12 2.24 16.57 -61.26
CA GLU A 12 0.87 16.96 -60.96
C GLU A 12 0.05 15.89 -60.23
N GLY A 13 -1.09 16.30 -59.64
CA GLY A 13 -2.21 15.43 -59.28
C GLY A 13 -2.43 15.24 -57.76
N GLY A 14 -3.65 15.37 -57.21
CA GLY A 14 -4.89 15.91 -57.80
C GLY A 14 -6.19 15.31 -57.23
N GLY A 15 -7.24 16.13 -57.07
CA GLY A 15 -8.65 15.70 -56.94
C GLY A 15 -9.30 15.77 -55.55
N GLY A 16 -10.63 15.99 -55.52
CA GLY A 16 -11.52 15.92 -54.34
C GLY A 16 -11.41 17.11 -53.36
N GLU A 17 -12.09 18.25 -53.47
CA GLU A 17 -13.39 18.67 -54.06
C GLU A 17 -14.62 18.58 -53.11
N SER A 18 -15.48 19.60 -53.21
CA SER A 18 -16.81 19.78 -52.58
C SER A 18 -16.92 20.15 -51.07
N LYS A 19 -17.96 20.88 -50.59
CA LYS A 19 -18.71 22.07 -51.08
C LYS A 19 -19.86 22.44 -50.10
N ARG A 20 -20.09 23.75 -49.87
CA ARG A 20 -21.29 24.38 -49.22
C ARG A 20 -21.47 24.12 -47.70
N GLY A 21 -22.14 24.96 -46.91
CA GLY A 21 -22.56 26.36 -47.17
C GLY A 21 -23.59 26.97 -46.19
N ARG A 22 -23.45 28.29 -45.93
CA ARG A 22 -24.43 29.34 -45.50
C ARG A 22 -25.50 29.10 -44.39
N GLY A 23 -25.56 30.07 -43.47
CA GLY A 23 -26.71 30.47 -42.62
C GLY A 23 -26.23 30.86 -41.21
N GLN A 24 -26.17 32.11 -40.72
CA GLN A 24 -26.88 33.40 -40.90
C GLN A 24 -28.17 33.57 -40.06
N ARG A 25 -28.19 34.65 -39.24
CA ARG A 25 -29.31 35.18 -38.39
C ARG A 25 -29.65 34.34 -37.13
N THR A 26 -30.21 34.90 -36.03
CA THR A 26 -30.75 36.27 -35.78
C THR A 26 -30.52 36.73 -34.33
N SER A 27 -30.70 38.04 -34.07
CA SER A 27 -30.66 38.71 -32.76
C SER A 27 -32.04 38.82 -32.08
N PHE A 28 -32.13 38.61 -30.75
CA PHE A 28 -33.16 39.13 -29.81
C PHE A 28 -32.69 38.80 -28.35
N GLY A 29 -33.02 39.54 -27.28
CA GLY A 29 -33.56 40.91 -27.19
C GLY A 29 -34.42 41.20 -25.93
N GLY A 30 -33.85 41.89 -24.92
CA GLY A 30 -34.60 42.63 -23.87
C GLY A 30 -34.98 41.90 -22.57
N GLY A 31 -35.40 42.69 -21.56
CA GLY A 31 -35.84 42.24 -20.21
C GLY A 31 -34.69 42.15 -19.19
N LEU A 32 -34.39 43.14 -18.33
CA LEU A 32 -35.14 44.29 -17.79
C LEU A 32 -36.21 43.89 -16.77
N TYR A 33 -35.80 43.79 -15.50
CA TYR A 33 -36.66 43.91 -14.31
C TYR A 33 -36.02 44.85 -13.27
N GLU A 34 -36.83 45.73 -12.70
CA GLU A 34 -36.42 46.79 -11.77
C GLU A 34 -37.18 46.64 -10.43
N ARG A 35 -36.57 47.09 -9.32
CA ARG A 35 -37.19 47.36 -8.00
C ARG A 35 -37.90 46.21 -7.25
N LYS A 36 -37.45 46.02 -6.00
CA LYS A 36 -38.12 46.62 -4.81
C LYS A 36 -37.17 46.75 -3.62
N LYS A 37 -37.61 47.39 -2.53
CA LYS A 37 -36.79 47.78 -1.35
C LYS A 37 -37.48 47.40 -0.03
N LYS A 38 -36.65 47.08 1.00
CA LYS A 38 -36.83 47.21 2.47
C LYS A 38 -37.65 46.16 3.30
N LYS A 39 -36.93 45.59 4.31
CA LYS A 39 -37.20 45.45 5.78
C LYS A 39 -37.63 44.10 6.46
N ASN A 40 -36.80 43.66 7.44
CA ASN A 40 -37.05 43.06 8.80
C ASN A 40 -37.21 41.50 9.11
N VAL A 41 -36.17 40.86 9.73
CA VAL A 41 -36.07 39.92 10.95
C VAL A 41 -36.86 38.54 11.13
N GLY A 42 -36.22 37.35 11.47
CA GLY A 42 -36.81 35.98 11.88
C GLY A 42 -36.00 34.61 11.59
N GLU A 43 -36.17 33.42 12.29
CA GLU A 43 -35.19 32.21 12.41
C GLU A 43 -35.61 30.60 12.26
N PRO A 44 -35.27 29.47 13.07
CA PRO A 44 -34.96 27.98 12.66
C PRO A 44 -35.75 26.72 13.35
N GLU A 45 -35.48 25.34 13.54
CA GLU A 45 -34.44 24.18 13.38
C GLU A 45 -34.92 22.63 13.70
N MET A 46 -34.09 21.48 13.69
CA MET A 46 -34.18 20.04 14.37
C MET A 46 -33.92 18.59 13.66
N TYR A 47 -33.64 17.39 14.36
CA TYR A 47 -33.17 15.97 13.87
C TYR A 47 -33.34 14.61 14.76
N SER A 48 -33.15 13.29 14.30
CA SER A 48 -33.07 11.92 15.10
C SER A 48 -32.90 10.45 14.39
N SER A 49 -32.31 9.30 14.97
CA SER A 49 -32.37 7.80 14.51
C SER A 49 -31.66 6.57 15.36
N GLN A 50 -31.84 5.19 15.11
CA GLN A 50 -31.18 3.95 15.79
C GLN A 50 -31.41 2.42 15.24
N SER A 51 -30.63 1.29 15.55
CA SER A 51 -30.96 -0.25 15.52
C SER A 51 -29.82 -1.38 15.82
N ALA A 52 -30.06 -2.75 15.99
CA ALA A 52 -29.07 -3.90 16.38
C ALA A 52 -29.43 -5.50 16.18
N GLU A 53 -28.53 -6.55 16.43
CA GLU A 53 -28.74 -8.11 16.38
C GLU A 53 -27.63 -9.11 17.02
N SER A 54 -27.65 -10.51 16.92
CA SER A 54 -27.04 -11.59 17.83
C SER A 54 -26.39 -12.99 17.29
N LEU A 55 -25.93 -14.02 18.12
CA LEU A 55 -24.85 -15.06 17.74
C LEU A 55 -24.50 -16.51 18.39
N GLN A 56 -25.20 -17.13 19.36
CA GLN A 56 -24.60 -17.94 20.50
C GLN A 56 -23.75 -19.28 20.38
N GLY A 57 -24.12 -20.31 19.59
CA GLY A 57 -23.86 -21.74 19.92
C GLY A 57 -22.42 -22.34 19.99
N LYS A 58 -21.33 -21.56 19.91
CA LYS A 58 -19.93 -22.07 19.86
C LYS A 58 -19.14 -21.98 21.18
N SER A 59 -19.72 -21.35 22.22
CA SER A 59 -19.05 -21.04 23.49
C SER A 59 -18.71 -22.28 24.35
N GLU A 60 -19.68 -23.17 24.54
CA GLU A 60 -19.66 -24.15 25.64
C GLU A 60 -18.47 -25.12 25.67
N ARG A 61 -18.00 -25.58 24.50
CA ARG A 61 -16.94 -26.60 24.43
C ARG A 61 -15.61 -26.14 25.02
N ARG A 62 -15.34 -24.82 25.06
CA ARG A 62 -14.12 -24.26 25.66
C ARG A 62 -14.13 -24.33 27.19
N LYS A 63 -15.31 -24.27 27.84
CA LYS A 63 -15.43 -24.20 29.30
C LYS A 63 -15.07 -25.51 30.03
N ARG A 64 -15.00 -26.66 29.34
CA ARG A 64 -14.81 -27.98 29.99
C ARG A 64 -13.35 -28.43 30.18
N THR A 65 -12.41 -27.98 29.34
CA THR A 65 -11.00 -28.40 29.44
C THR A 65 -10.18 -27.61 30.46
N PHE A 66 -10.66 -26.46 30.90
CA PHE A 66 -9.92 -25.57 31.82
C PHE A 66 -10.10 -25.90 33.32
N ASN A 67 -11.27 -26.42 33.73
CA ASN A 67 -11.60 -26.56 35.16
C ASN A 67 -10.83 -27.67 35.90
N THR A 68 -10.04 -28.50 35.21
CA THR A 68 -9.35 -29.66 35.80
C THR A 68 -8.02 -29.31 36.49
N MET A 69 -7.55 -28.05 36.42
CA MET A 69 -6.31 -27.59 37.05
C MET A 69 -6.59 -26.68 38.25
N GLY A 70 -6.94 -27.30 39.38
CA GLY A 70 -7.03 -26.63 40.68
C GLY A 70 -5.65 -26.24 41.23
N VAL A 71 -5.54 -25.03 41.79
CA VAL A 71 -4.26 -24.48 42.29
C VAL A 71 -3.90 -25.10 43.65
N THR A 72 -2.76 -25.79 43.70
CA THR A 72 -2.12 -26.22 44.97
C THR A 72 -1.24 -25.09 45.52
N ALA A 73 -0.66 -25.24 46.73
CA ALA A 73 0.26 -24.24 47.26
C ALA A 73 1.53 -24.06 46.38
N GLY A 74 2.04 -25.16 45.80
CA GLY A 74 3.12 -25.11 44.79
C GLY A 74 2.65 -24.47 43.47
N VAL A 75 1.37 -24.66 43.12
CA VAL A 75 0.58 -23.82 42.19
C VAL A 75 0.97 -22.34 42.28
N ARG A 76 0.67 -21.78 43.46
CA ARG A 76 0.81 -20.35 43.75
C ARG A 76 2.27 -19.90 43.80
N ALA A 77 3.16 -20.62 44.49
CA ALA A 77 4.57 -20.24 44.55
C ALA A 77 5.23 -20.15 43.15
N ALA A 78 4.93 -21.10 42.25
CA ALA A 78 5.41 -21.05 40.87
C ALA A 78 4.76 -19.94 40.02
N MET A 79 3.51 -19.56 40.34
CA MET A 79 2.86 -18.39 39.73
C MET A 79 3.45 -17.07 40.23
N ASP A 80 3.74 -16.94 41.52
CA ASP A 80 4.38 -15.76 42.11
C ASP A 80 5.81 -15.59 41.54
N GLU A 81 6.56 -16.68 41.35
CA GLU A 81 7.87 -16.69 40.68
C GLU A 81 7.77 -16.31 39.19
N ALA A 82 6.84 -16.91 38.44
CA ALA A 82 6.65 -16.61 37.01
C ALA A 82 6.17 -15.18 36.78
N MET A 83 5.23 -14.69 37.60
CA MET A 83 4.71 -13.32 37.50
C MET A 83 5.76 -12.29 37.96
N GLY A 84 6.53 -12.59 39.01
CA GLY A 84 7.69 -11.80 39.39
C GLY A 84 8.74 -11.71 38.27
N SER A 85 8.95 -12.79 37.51
CA SER A 85 9.85 -12.77 36.34
C SER A 85 9.29 -11.99 35.14
N LEU A 86 7.97 -11.96 34.93
CA LEU A 86 7.34 -11.16 33.87
C LEU A 86 7.35 -9.66 34.20
N LEU A 87 7.22 -9.32 35.48
CA LEU A 87 7.14 -7.95 35.98
C LEU A 87 8.49 -7.41 36.48
N ALA A 88 9.60 -8.12 36.26
CA ALA A 88 10.95 -7.77 36.70
C ALA A 88 11.54 -6.48 36.07
N GLY A 89 10.79 -5.84 35.16
CA GLY A 89 11.11 -4.52 34.57
C GLY A 89 10.08 -3.43 34.91
N VAL A 90 9.21 -3.66 35.90
CA VAL A 90 8.28 -2.64 36.41
C VAL A 90 8.94 -1.94 37.59
N ASP A 91 9.51 -0.76 37.34
CA ASP A 91 10.15 0.06 38.38
C ASP A 91 9.13 0.67 39.34
N ASN A 92 9.49 0.84 40.62
CA ASN A 92 8.62 1.47 41.62
C ASN A 92 8.27 2.93 41.28
N GLU A 93 9.04 3.60 40.42
CA GLU A 93 8.78 4.96 39.93
C GLU A 93 7.75 5.03 38.78
N MET A 94 7.31 3.89 38.22
CA MET A 94 6.27 3.86 37.19
C MET A 94 4.90 4.33 37.71
N ALA A 95 4.04 4.83 36.82
CA ALA A 95 2.72 5.29 37.22
C ALA A 95 1.85 4.13 37.76
N ALA A 96 1.05 4.39 38.80
CA ALA A 96 0.15 3.40 39.41
C ALA A 96 -0.75 2.68 38.38
N GLU A 97 -1.15 3.38 37.32
CA GLU A 97 -1.94 2.84 36.22
C GLU A 97 -1.16 1.86 35.33
N GLU A 98 0.08 2.17 34.99
CA GLU A 98 0.95 1.28 34.22
C GLU A 98 1.28 0.01 35.02
N LYS A 99 1.54 0.15 36.33
CA LYS A 99 1.68 -0.97 37.27
C LYS A 99 0.41 -1.84 37.30
N LEU A 100 -0.78 -1.23 37.32
CA LEU A 100 -2.07 -1.95 37.26
C LEU A 100 -2.25 -2.73 35.94
N GLN A 101 -2.04 -2.06 34.81
CA GLN A 101 -2.15 -2.69 33.49
C GLN A 101 -1.16 -3.86 33.37
N ALA A 102 0.09 -3.69 33.80
CA ALA A 102 1.10 -4.74 33.78
C ALA A 102 0.68 -5.98 34.60
N VAL A 103 0.18 -5.80 35.83
CA VAL A 103 -0.29 -6.94 36.65
C VAL A 103 -1.55 -7.60 36.05
N MET A 104 -2.49 -6.84 35.47
CA MET A 104 -3.65 -7.41 34.79
C MET A 104 -3.26 -8.21 33.53
N ILE A 105 -2.25 -7.75 32.80
CA ILE A 105 -1.67 -8.47 31.66
C ILE A 105 -1.01 -9.76 32.16
N ALA A 106 -0.13 -9.70 33.16
CA ALA A 106 0.60 -10.87 33.67
C ALA A 106 -0.32 -11.90 34.34
N ALA A 107 -1.35 -11.48 35.09
CA ALA A 107 -2.38 -12.37 35.64
C ALA A 107 -3.18 -13.07 34.53
N LYS A 108 -3.37 -12.40 33.38
CA LYS A 108 -4.05 -12.98 32.21
C LYS A 108 -3.13 -13.93 31.42
N GLU A 109 -1.86 -13.60 31.27
CA GLU A 109 -0.85 -14.40 30.57
C GLU A 109 -0.40 -15.65 31.33
N THR A 110 -0.41 -15.62 32.67
CA THR A 110 -0.30 -16.82 33.53
C THR A 110 -1.51 -17.75 33.46
N GLY A 111 -2.50 -17.44 32.60
CA GLY A 111 -3.59 -18.34 32.21
C GLY A 111 -4.83 -18.27 33.10
N MET A 112 -4.98 -17.23 33.93
CA MET A 112 -6.17 -17.07 34.75
C MET A 112 -7.40 -16.70 33.88
N SER A 113 -8.56 -17.29 34.21
CA SER A 113 -9.83 -16.80 33.66
C SER A 113 -10.14 -15.42 34.25
N VAL A 114 -10.79 -14.55 33.49
CA VAL A 114 -11.11 -13.19 33.95
C VAL A 114 -12.06 -13.23 35.15
N GLU A 115 -13.03 -14.16 35.16
CA GLU A 115 -13.86 -14.53 36.31
C GLU A 115 -13.03 -14.79 37.60
N LYS A 116 -11.85 -15.43 37.47
CA LYS A 116 -10.96 -15.78 38.59
C LYS A 116 -10.02 -14.65 38.98
N ILE A 117 -9.62 -13.78 38.05
CA ILE A 117 -8.90 -12.54 38.38
C ILE A 117 -9.82 -11.66 39.24
N PHE A 118 -11.03 -11.40 38.74
CA PHE A 118 -12.04 -10.61 39.44
C PHE A 118 -12.53 -11.23 40.76
N SER A 119 -12.47 -12.56 40.92
CA SER A 119 -12.82 -13.19 42.21
C SER A 119 -11.89 -12.82 43.37
N TYR A 120 -10.71 -12.24 43.13
CA TYR A 120 -9.84 -11.68 44.18
C TYR A 120 -10.26 -10.27 44.62
N PHE A 121 -11.02 -9.55 43.79
CA PHE A 121 -11.52 -8.22 44.09
C PHE A 121 -12.88 -8.28 44.79
N LYS A 122 -13.70 -9.28 44.46
CA LYS A 122 -15.00 -9.51 45.13
C LYS A 122 -14.81 -9.97 46.58
N ASN A 123 -14.91 -9.04 47.54
CA ASN A 123 -14.94 -9.34 48.97
C ASN A 123 -16.13 -10.26 49.31
N SER A 124 -15.96 -11.14 50.29
CA SER A 124 -16.97 -12.10 50.78
C SER A 124 -17.79 -11.60 51.98
N THR A 125 -17.60 -10.36 52.40
CA THR A 125 -18.07 -9.84 53.70
C THR A 125 -19.30 -8.93 53.61
N THR A 126 -19.59 -8.39 52.42
CA THR A 126 -20.68 -7.44 52.17
C THR A 126 -21.31 -7.74 50.80
N ASP A 127 -22.64 -7.78 50.69
CA ASP A 127 -23.35 -8.04 49.42
C ASP A 127 -23.41 -6.83 48.46
N SER A 128 -22.60 -5.79 48.71
CA SER A 128 -22.43 -4.65 47.81
C SER A 128 -21.52 -5.02 46.63
N SER A 129 -21.75 -4.40 45.48
CA SER A 129 -21.02 -4.61 44.23
C SER A 129 -19.75 -3.75 44.12
N ASP A 130 -19.38 -3.03 45.18
CA ASP A 130 -18.68 -1.76 45.06
C ASP A 130 -17.44 -1.77 45.96
N LEU A 131 -16.27 -1.51 45.37
CA LEU A 131 -14.97 -1.71 46.00
C LEU A 131 -14.46 -0.40 46.61
N THR A 132 -14.34 -0.34 47.93
CA THR A 132 -13.69 0.82 48.58
C THR A 132 -12.19 0.88 48.21
N PRO A 133 -11.55 2.07 48.22
CA PRO A 133 -10.12 2.20 47.93
C PRO A 133 -9.23 1.27 48.77
N GLU A 134 -9.57 1.12 50.06
CA GLU A 134 -8.89 0.19 50.96
C GLU A 134 -9.00 -1.28 50.49
N GLU A 135 -10.17 -1.71 50.03
CA GLU A 135 -10.39 -3.08 49.55
C GLU A 135 -9.75 -3.31 48.18
N PHE A 136 -9.79 -2.31 47.29
CA PHE A 136 -9.11 -2.33 46.01
C PHE A 136 -7.59 -2.48 46.18
N GLY A 137 -6.97 -1.69 47.06
CA GLY A 137 -5.56 -1.83 47.43
C GLY A 137 -5.21 -3.18 48.06
N LYS A 138 -6.08 -3.73 48.93
CA LYS A 138 -5.92 -5.06 49.52
C LYS A 138 -6.05 -6.18 48.47
N ALA A 139 -6.93 -6.05 47.49
CA ALA A 139 -7.08 -7.00 46.39
C ALA A 139 -5.86 -7.00 45.46
N LEU A 140 -5.33 -5.82 45.10
CA LEU A 140 -4.11 -5.68 44.32
C LEU A 140 -2.89 -6.30 45.04
N ARG A 141 -2.70 -5.99 46.32
CA ARG A 141 -1.68 -6.62 47.18
C ARG A 141 -1.87 -8.14 47.32
N SER A 142 -3.10 -8.64 47.26
CA SER A 142 -3.43 -10.07 47.32
C SER A 142 -3.21 -10.81 46.00
N LEU A 143 -3.20 -10.10 44.87
CA LEU A 143 -2.89 -10.61 43.55
C LEU A 143 -1.37 -10.57 43.28
N SER A 144 -0.69 -9.47 43.61
CA SER A 144 0.77 -9.29 43.47
C SER A 144 1.40 -8.64 44.71
N PRO A 145 1.89 -9.44 45.69
CA PRO A 145 2.43 -8.92 46.95
C PRO A 145 3.79 -8.21 46.83
N THR A 146 4.51 -8.42 45.73
CA THR A 146 5.92 -8.01 45.57
C THR A 146 6.12 -6.67 44.85
N ILE A 147 5.09 -6.17 44.17
CA ILE A 147 5.18 -5.02 43.25
C ILE A 147 4.20 -3.90 43.64
N PHE A 148 3.11 -4.23 44.34
CA PHE A 148 2.19 -3.23 44.89
C PHE A 148 2.44 -2.97 46.37
N ASP A 149 3.52 -2.27 46.70
CA ASP A 149 3.55 -1.47 47.94
C ASP A 149 3.07 -0.04 47.68
N LEU A 150 1.96 0.09 46.93
CA LEU A 150 1.35 1.39 46.61
C LEU A 150 0.96 2.12 47.88
N GLU A 151 1.28 3.41 47.95
CA GLU A 151 0.73 4.30 48.98
C GLU A 151 -0.78 4.50 48.77
N MET A 152 -1.52 4.86 49.83
CA MET A 152 -2.98 5.02 49.71
C MET A 152 -3.36 6.11 48.72
N ASP A 153 -2.51 7.12 48.54
CA ASP A 153 -2.69 8.22 47.58
C ASP A 153 -2.55 7.72 46.12
N GLU A 154 -1.67 6.75 45.84
CA GLU A 154 -1.59 6.08 44.53
C GLU A 154 -2.83 5.21 44.28
N VAL A 155 -3.35 4.52 45.31
CA VAL A 155 -4.56 3.69 45.21
C VAL A 155 -5.81 4.57 45.02
N GLN A 156 -5.91 5.70 45.71
CA GLN A 156 -6.97 6.68 45.49
C GLN A 156 -6.90 7.25 44.08
N SER A 157 -5.71 7.62 43.60
CA SER A 157 -5.46 8.08 42.22
C SER A 157 -5.79 7.04 41.13
N LEU A 158 -6.02 5.77 41.50
CA LEU A 158 -6.58 4.73 40.64
C LEU A 158 -8.10 4.65 40.76
N VAL A 159 -8.66 4.71 41.98
CA VAL A 159 -10.12 4.75 42.18
C VAL A 159 -10.74 5.96 41.48
N ASP A 160 -10.16 7.15 41.66
CA ASP A 160 -10.59 8.42 41.03
C ASP A 160 -10.54 8.39 39.48
N LYS A 161 -9.98 7.33 38.88
CA LYS A 161 -9.95 7.08 37.42
C LYS A 161 -10.92 6.00 36.94
N PHE A 162 -11.45 5.18 37.84
CA PHE A 162 -12.40 4.10 37.50
C PHE A 162 -13.81 4.39 37.99
N ASP A 163 -13.92 5.18 39.07
CA ASP A 163 -15.14 5.86 39.53
C ASP A 163 -15.65 6.81 38.43
N ALA A 164 -16.72 6.41 37.75
CA ALA A 164 -17.29 7.11 36.60
C ALA A 164 -18.56 7.91 36.97
N ASP A 165 -19.22 7.60 38.10
CA ASP A 165 -20.35 8.38 38.63
C ASP A 165 -19.99 9.31 39.82
N GLY A 166 -18.81 9.17 40.42
CA GLY A 166 -18.27 10.05 41.45
C GLY A 166 -18.64 9.66 42.87
N ASP A 167 -18.92 8.39 43.11
CA ASP A 167 -19.36 7.79 44.38
C ASP A 167 -18.21 7.59 45.40
N GLY A 168 -16.95 7.63 44.96
CA GLY A 168 -15.75 7.42 45.77
C GLY A 168 -15.32 5.95 45.93
N LYS A 169 -15.90 5.04 45.14
CA LYS A 169 -15.56 3.60 45.06
C LYS A 169 -15.41 3.18 43.59
N VAL A 170 -15.11 1.91 43.36
CA VAL A 170 -15.18 1.32 42.01
C VAL A 170 -16.19 0.19 41.99
N SER A 171 -17.28 0.35 41.24
CA SER A 171 -18.27 -0.69 41.04
C SER A 171 -17.73 -1.83 40.17
N TYR A 172 -18.30 -3.01 40.36
CA TYR A 172 -17.93 -4.19 39.57
C TYR A 172 -18.18 -4.04 38.05
N PRO A 173 -19.19 -3.31 37.55
CA PRO A 173 -19.29 -2.90 36.14
C PRO A 173 -18.14 -2.01 35.66
N GLU A 174 -17.77 -0.94 36.37
CA GLU A 174 -16.69 -0.01 35.97
C GLU A 174 -15.35 -0.71 35.85
N PHE A 175 -14.98 -1.49 36.87
CA PHE A 175 -13.69 -2.19 36.86
C PHE A 175 -13.61 -3.22 35.73
N ARG A 176 -14.73 -3.85 35.36
CA ARG A 176 -14.81 -4.68 34.15
C ARG A 176 -14.65 -3.85 32.88
N HIS A 177 -15.39 -2.74 32.77
CA HIS A 177 -15.36 -1.85 31.60
C HIS A 177 -13.93 -1.36 31.32
N TYR A 178 -13.24 -0.81 32.33
CA TYR A 178 -11.83 -0.39 32.22
C TYR A 178 -10.92 -1.56 31.81
N CYS A 179 -11.05 -2.74 32.43
CA CYS A 179 -10.21 -3.89 32.10
C CYS A 179 -10.36 -4.38 30.64
N TYR A 180 -11.55 -4.25 30.05
CA TYR A 180 -11.78 -4.64 28.65
C TYR A 180 -11.47 -3.55 27.63
N TYR A 181 -11.63 -2.28 27.98
CA TYR A 181 -11.46 -1.16 27.05
C TYR A 181 -10.08 -0.49 27.12
N SER A 182 -9.58 -0.21 28.33
CA SER A 182 -8.36 0.56 28.55
C SER A 182 -7.08 -0.27 28.44
N ILE A 183 -7.11 -1.55 28.83
CA ILE A 183 -5.93 -2.42 28.84
C ILE A 183 -5.63 -2.88 27.40
N ASN A 184 -4.76 -2.14 26.71
CA ASN A 184 -4.48 -2.28 25.28
C ASN A 184 -3.58 -3.48 24.93
N ALA A 185 -3.81 -4.64 25.55
CA ALA A 185 -3.02 -5.87 25.40
C ALA A 185 -3.77 -6.93 24.60
N VAL A 186 -3.03 -7.74 23.83
CA VAL A 186 -3.59 -8.78 22.95
C VAL A 186 -4.46 -9.78 23.72
N CYS A 187 -4.06 -10.14 24.94
CA CYS A 187 -4.77 -11.10 25.79
C CYS A 187 -6.13 -10.58 26.32
N TRP A 188 -6.27 -9.27 26.51
CA TRP A 188 -7.52 -8.62 26.93
C TRP A 188 -8.41 -8.27 25.74
N ARG A 189 -7.84 -7.72 24.65
CA ARG A 189 -8.53 -7.54 23.35
C ARG A 189 -9.19 -8.84 22.85
N ALA A 190 -8.50 -9.98 23.01
CA ALA A 190 -9.03 -11.29 22.61
C ALA A 190 -10.18 -11.82 23.49
N GLU A 191 -10.26 -11.40 24.76
CA GLU A 191 -11.39 -11.73 25.64
C GLU A 191 -12.59 -10.81 25.34
N ARG A 192 -12.36 -9.51 25.09
CA ARG A 192 -13.42 -8.59 24.65
C ARG A 192 -14.10 -9.06 23.36
N LEU A 193 -13.31 -9.37 22.32
CA LEU A 193 -13.81 -9.95 21.06
C LEU A 193 -14.52 -11.31 21.23
N ARG A 194 -14.22 -12.07 22.29
CA ARG A 194 -14.99 -13.26 22.64
C ARG A 194 -16.36 -12.87 23.21
N MET A 195 -16.41 -11.91 24.13
CA MET A 195 -17.64 -11.49 24.81
C MET A 195 -18.62 -10.79 23.86
N GLU A 196 -18.12 -9.89 23.00
CA GLU A 196 -18.84 -9.28 21.86
C GLU A 196 -19.54 -10.39 21.06
N LYS A 197 -18.78 -11.40 20.63
CA LYS A 197 -19.27 -12.52 19.82
C LYS A 197 -20.31 -13.41 20.51
N SER A 198 -20.47 -13.33 21.83
CA SER A 198 -21.52 -14.04 22.57
C SER A 198 -22.74 -13.19 22.94
N GLY A 199 -22.71 -11.88 22.70
CA GLY A 199 -23.67 -10.94 23.31
C GLY A 199 -23.52 -10.93 24.84
N GLU A 200 -22.30 -11.22 25.35
CA GLU A 200 -21.93 -11.05 26.76
C GLU A 200 -21.38 -9.63 27.00
N MET A 201 -20.94 -8.91 25.94
CA MET A 201 -20.47 -7.52 26.02
C MET A 201 -21.64 -6.54 26.07
N ASP A 202 -22.58 -6.65 25.13
CA ASP A 202 -23.77 -5.80 25.02
C ASP A 202 -24.55 -5.76 26.34
N ARG A 203 -24.67 -6.91 27.01
CA ARG A 203 -25.28 -7.04 28.35
C ARG A 203 -24.48 -6.40 29.47
N MET A 204 -23.15 -6.36 29.36
CA MET A 204 -22.29 -5.68 30.32
C MET A 204 -22.37 -4.16 30.12
N GLU A 205 -22.59 -3.70 28.89
CA GLU A 205 -22.83 -2.29 28.56
C GLU A 205 -24.24 -1.86 29.00
N ASP A 206 -25.27 -2.69 28.81
CA ASP A 206 -26.60 -2.50 29.42
C ASP A 206 -26.52 -2.47 30.95
N GLU A 207 -25.76 -3.38 31.58
CA GLU A 207 -25.54 -3.41 33.04
C GLU A 207 -24.83 -2.14 33.54
N TYR A 208 -23.81 -1.68 32.82
CA TYR A 208 -23.06 -0.44 33.10
C TYR A 208 -23.94 0.81 32.95
N HIS A 209 -24.63 0.95 31.81
CA HIS A 209 -25.56 2.07 31.55
C HIS A 209 -26.82 2.05 32.42
N HIS A 210 -27.12 0.96 33.11
CA HIS A 210 -28.19 0.92 34.12
C HIS A 210 -27.73 1.40 35.52
N VAL A 211 -26.44 1.30 35.83
CA VAL A 211 -25.85 1.86 37.07
C VAL A 211 -25.61 3.36 36.91
N HIS A 212 -24.97 3.78 35.81
CA HIS A 212 -24.60 5.17 35.59
C HIS A 212 -25.72 5.92 34.82
N ASP A 213 -26.50 6.72 35.54
CA ASP A 213 -27.84 7.23 35.15
C ASP A 213 -27.85 8.14 33.90
N GLY A 214 -27.86 7.51 32.72
CA GLY A 214 -28.16 8.15 31.44
C GLY A 214 -27.08 9.07 30.86
N THR A 215 -25.91 9.21 31.49
CA THR A 215 -24.79 10.01 30.97
C THR A 215 -24.22 9.38 29.69
N PRO A 216 -24.31 10.04 28.52
CA PRO A 216 -23.73 9.52 27.29
C PRO A 216 -22.20 9.50 27.38
N LEU A 217 -21.58 8.43 26.87
CA LEU A 217 -20.12 8.22 26.83
C LEU A 217 -19.35 9.51 26.47
N HIS A 218 -18.74 10.13 27.48
CA HIS A 218 -17.69 11.12 27.27
C HIS A 218 -16.35 10.39 27.24
N ASN A 219 -15.44 10.83 26.36
CA ASN A 219 -14.23 10.05 26.06
C ASN A 219 -13.34 9.88 27.30
N PHE A 220 -13.16 8.62 27.73
CA PHE A 220 -11.95 8.22 28.45
C PHE A 220 -10.76 8.37 27.50
N ASP A 221 -9.83 9.28 27.84
CA ASP A 221 -8.64 9.57 27.03
C ASP A 221 -7.56 8.49 27.25
N VAL A 222 -7.77 7.32 26.64
CA VAL A 222 -6.89 6.16 26.72
C VAL A 222 -6.45 5.73 25.32
N GLY A 223 -5.16 5.35 25.19
CA GLY A 223 -4.44 5.21 23.92
C GLY A 223 -5.18 4.50 22.79
N HIS A 224 -5.31 5.22 21.67
CA HIS A 224 -6.20 4.94 20.52
C HIS A 224 -6.25 3.47 20.01
N PRO A 225 -7.38 3.06 19.41
CA PRO A 225 -7.44 1.84 18.60
C PRO A 225 -6.49 1.92 17.39
N GLU A 226 -6.06 0.77 16.89
CA GLU A 226 -5.32 0.71 15.63
C GLU A 226 -6.20 1.15 14.47
N THR A 227 -5.97 2.38 14.01
CA THR A 227 -6.58 2.96 12.82
C THR A 227 -6.30 2.07 11.61
N VAL A 228 -7.36 1.51 11.02
CA VAL A 228 -7.25 0.73 9.78
C VAL A 228 -6.73 1.67 8.69
N LYS A 229 -5.46 1.53 8.34
CA LYS A 229 -4.83 2.36 7.31
C LYS A 229 -5.52 2.13 5.98
N LEU A 230 -6.01 3.21 5.39
CA LEU A 230 -6.60 3.22 4.06
C LEU A 230 -5.48 3.38 3.03
N ASP A 231 -5.43 2.46 2.07
CA ASP A 231 -4.49 2.53 0.95
C ASP A 231 -4.63 3.86 0.20
N LEU A 232 -3.53 4.31 -0.40
CA LEU A 232 -3.52 5.50 -1.26
C LEU A 232 -4.38 5.37 -2.54
N GLY A 233 -4.78 4.15 -2.89
CA GLY A 233 -5.48 3.84 -4.13
C GLY A 233 -4.56 3.76 -5.36
N GLU A 234 -5.15 3.80 -6.55
CA GLU A 234 -4.40 3.60 -7.80
C GLU A 234 -3.63 4.87 -8.20
N LYS A 235 -2.37 4.73 -8.62
CA LYS A 235 -1.54 5.86 -9.08
C LYS A 235 -2.00 6.34 -10.47
N ILE A 236 -2.77 7.43 -10.51
CA ILE A 236 -3.35 7.99 -11.74
C ILE A 236 -2.39 8.89 -12.54
N TYR A 237 -1.34 9.43 -11.91
CA TYR A 237 -0.36 10.29 -12.57
C TYR A 237 1.02 10.22 -11.89
N ASP A 238 2.09 10.27 -12.68
CA ASP A 238 3.49 10.34 -12.24
C ASP A 238 4.29 11.04 -13.35
N GLY A 239 4.65 12.30 -13.16
CA GLY A 239 5.29 13.11 -14.21
C GLY A 239 5.71 14.50 -13.72
N ASN A 240 6.27 15.32 -14.59
CA ASN A 240 6.77 16.65 -14.25
C ASN A 240 6.08 17.77 -15.05
N LYS A 241 6.03 18.97 -14.45
CA LYS A 241 5.46 20.17 -15.05
C LYS A 241 6.39 21.36 -14.83
N LEU A 242 6.84 21.95 -15.94
CA LEU A 242 7.67 23.16 -15.94
C LEU A 242 6.79 24.42 -15.81
N TYR A 243 7.05 25.21 -14.78
CA TYR A 243 6.40 26.51 -14.56
C TYR A 243 7.27 27.63 -15.12
N TRP A 244 7.15 27.85 -16.43
CA TRP A 244 7.96 28.77 -17.25
C TRP A 244 8.14 30.21 -16.70
N ARG A 245 7.26 30.70 -15.82
CA ARG A 245 7.39 32.03 -15.20
C ARG A 245 8.39 32.06 -14.04
N SER A 246 8.31 31.08 -13.14
CA SER A 246 9.25 30.91 -12.03
C SER A 246 10.50 30.12 -12.41
N ASN A 247 10.53 29.50 -13.60
CA ASN A 247 11.55 28.57 -14.07
C ASN A 247 11.75 27.35 -13.14
N VAL A 248 10.66 26.93 -12.46
CA VAL A 248 10.65 25.78 -11.54
C VAL A 248 10.07 24.55 -12.22
N THR A 249 10.78 23.42 -12.17
CA THR A 249 10.23 22.10 -12.52
C THR A 249 9.67 21.45 -11.26
N ILE A 250 8.38 21.09 -11.28
CA ILE A 250 7.75 20.31 -10.20
C ILE A 250 7.42 18.91 -10.70
N HIS A 251 7.91 17.90 -9.98
CA HIS A 251 7.45 16.52 -10.12
C HIS A 251 6.16 16.35 -9.31
N ILE A 252 5.16 15.72 -9.92
CA ILE A 252 3.80 15.61 -9.42
C ILE A 252 3.38 14.15 -9.53
N ARG A 253 2.92 13.59 -8.40
CA ARG A 253 2.29 12.26 -8.34
C ARG A 253 0.88 12.40 -7.83
N MET A 254 -0.02 11.59 -8.39
CA MET A 254 -1.42 11.56 -7.98
C MET A 254 -1.85 10.11 -7.80
N TRP A 255 -2.54 9.84 -6.69
CA TRP A 255 -3.23 8.58 -6.42
C TRP A 255 -4.71 8.85 -6.20
N HIS A 256 -5.57 7.93 -6.64
CA HIS A 256 -7.03 8.01 -6.48
C HIS A 256 -7.51 6.80 -5.71
N ASN A 257 -8.06 7.02 -4.52
CA ASN A 257 -8.80 6.02 -3.77
C ASN A 257 -10.31 6.24 -4.01
N GLU A 258 -10.93 5.29 -4.71
CA GLU A 258 -12.36 5.26 -5.05
C GLU A 258 -13.26 5.01 -3.82
N GLU A 259 -12.75 4.41 -2.74
CA GLU A 259 -13.53 4.05 -1.54
C GLU A 259 -13.83 5.26 -0.64
N ILE A 260 -12.98 6.29 -0.68
CA ILE A 260 -13.10 7.54 0.09
C ILE A 260 -13.21 8.79 -0.79
N SER A 261 -13.48 8.61 -2.09
CA SER A 261 -13.60 9.69 -3.07
C SER A 261 -12.46 10.71 -2.99
N CYS A 262 -11.21 10.25 -2.87
CA CYS A 262 -10.05 11.10 -2.56
C CYS A 262 -8.91 10.93 -3.56
N ILE A 263 -8.45 12.06 -4.11
CA ILE A 263 -7.23 12.16 -4.90
C ILE A 263 -6.13 12.77 -4.02
N THR A 264 -5.11 11.97 -3.71
CA THR A 264 -3.90 12.43 -3.01
C THR A 264 -2.89 12.94 -4.02
N VAL A 265 -2.43 14.19 -3.89
CA VAL A 265 -1.46 14.82 -4.80
C VAL A 265 -0.19 15.16 -4.04
N LEU A 266 0.94 14.55 -4.41
CA LEU A 266 2.26 14.84 -3.85
C LEU A 266 3.11 15.60 -4.88
N CYS A 267 3.77 16.67 -4.45
CA CYS A 267 4.59 17.53 -5.31
C CYS A 267 6.01 17.71 -4.74
N TRP A 268 7.03 17.78 -5.61
CA TRP A 268 8.43 18.07 -5.26
C TRP A 268 9.04 19.05 -6.27
N SER A 269 9.62 20.16 -5.80
CA SER A 269 10.40 21.08 -6.64
C SER A 269 11.80 20.53 -6.84
N GLU A 270 12.14 20.23 -8.09
CA GLU A 270 13.48 19.77 -8.48
C GLU A 270 14.53 20.88 -8.36
N THR A 271 14.12 22.14 -8.60
CA THR A 271 15.03 23.30 -8.56
C THR A 271 15.33 23.80 -7.15
N ASP A 272 14.41 23.60 -6.20
CA ASP A 272 14.60 23.96 -4.79
C ASP A 272 15.04 22.80 -3.91
N ASP A 273 14.94 21.57 -4.43
CA ASP A 273 15.02 20.30 -3.70
C ASP A 273 14.05 20.22 -2.49
N LYS A 274 12.84 20.79 -2.64
CA LYS A 274 11.82 20.88 -1.57
C LYS A 274 10.58 20.08 -1.91
N HIS A 275 10.18 19.22 -0.97
CA HIS A 275 8.87 18.57 -1.01
C HIS A 275 7.80 19.56 -0.56
N PHE A 276 6.65 19.55 -1.22
CA PHE A 276 5.46 20.27 -0.77
C PHE A 276 4.60 19.34 0.08
N PRO A 277 3.80 19.87 1.02
CA PRO A 277 2.78 19.08 1.71
C PRO A 277 1.85 18.38 0.71
N PRO A 278 1.41 17.13 0.98
CA PRO A 278 0.42 16.47 0.13
C PRO A 278 -0.90 17.24 0.16
N LEU A 279 -1.59 17.30 -0.98
CA LEU A 279 -2.99 17.72 -1.03
C LEU A 279 -3.91 16.51 -1.02
N TYR A 280 -5.10 16.71 -0.47
CA TYR A 280 -6.22 15.77 -0.55
C TYR A 280 -7.38 16.50 -1.22
N ILE A 281 -7.87 15.96 -2.33
CA ILE A 281 -8.91 16.55 -3.18
C ILE A 281 -10.07 15.57 -3.27
N ASN A 282 -11.29 16.00 -2.95
CA ASN A 282 -12.48 15.18 -3.11
C ASN A 282 -12.82 15.03 -4.62
N SER A 283 -12.93 13.79 -5.10
CA SER A 283 -13.21 13.46 -6.51
C SER A 283 -14.64 13.80 -6.94
N ASP A 284 -15.60 13.70 -6.04
CA ASP A 284 -17.03 13.85 -6.32
C ASP A 284 -17.40 15.33 -6.50
N MET A 285 -16.60 16.22 -5.92
CA MET A 285 -16.67 17.67 -6.16
C MET A 285 -16.12 18.07 -7.54
N ILE A 286 -15.46 17.15 -8.27
CA ILE A 286 -14.98 17.39 -9.64
C ILE A 286 -16.08 17.01 -10.63
N HIS A 287 -16.81 18.00 -11.15
CA HIS A 287 -17.86 17.75 -12.14
C HIS A 287 -17.31 17.07 -13.41
N VAL A 288 -17.65 15.80 -13.60
CA VAL A 288 -17.38 15.00 -14.79
C VAL A 288 -18.49 15.21 -15.82
N ASP A 289 -18.13 15.48 -17.09
CA ASP A 289 -19.07 15.38 -18.21
C ASP A 289 -19.07 13.95 -18.75
N GLU A 290 -20.08 13.18 -18.35
CA GLU A 290 -20.31 11.80 -18.74
C GLU A 290 -20.30 11.60 -20.26
N ALA A 291 -20.87 12.55 -21.02
CA ALA A 291 -20.91 12.47 -22.48
C ALA A 291 -19.51 12.67 -23.11
N SER A 292 -18.66 13.46 -22.48
CA SER A 292 -17.26 13.62 -22.88
C SER A 292 -16.43 12.37 -22.60
N ILE A 293 -16.71 11.67 -21.48
CA ILE A 293 -16.05 10.41 -21.13
C ILE A 293 -16.46 9.29 -22.09
N GLU A 294 -17.75 9.04 -22.30
CA GLU A 294 -18.19 7.98 -23.24
C GLU A 294 -17.71 8.25 -24.68
N GLY A 295 -17.62 9.52 -25.09
CA GLY A 295 -16.98 9.90 -26.35
C GLY A 295 -15.49 9.51 -26.44
N LYS A 296 -14.70 9.74 -25.38
CA LYS A 296 -13.30 9.30 -25.29
C LYS A 296 -13.18 7.77 -25.24
N VAL A 297 -14.02 7.09 -24.48
CA VAL A 297 -14.02 5.62 -24.34
C VAL A 297 -14.30 4.95 -25.68
N ALA A 298 -15.32 5.41 -26.41
CA ALA A 298 -15.62 4.94 -27.75
C ALA A 298 -14.46 5.19 -28.75
N GLN A 299 -13.77 6.33 -28.65
CA GLN A 299 -12.58 6.59 -29.45
C GLN A 299 -11.44 5.60 -29.13
N MET A 300 -11.09 5.41 -27.86
CA MET A 300 -10.03 4.48 -27.45
C MET A 300 -10.35 3.03 -27.81
N ALA A 301 -11.60 2.59 -27.66
CA ALA A 301 -12.06 1.28 -28.11
C ALA A 301 -11.88 1.09 -29.63
N SER A 302 -12.13 2.12 -30.43
CA SER A 302 -11.93 2.07 -31.89
C SER A 302 -10.45 1.93 -32.29
N ASP A 303 -9.53 2.53 -31.53
CA ASP A 303 -8.09 2.40 -31.77
C ASP A 303 -7.52 1.06 -31.25
N GLN A 304 -8.10 0.47 -30.21
CA GLN A 304 -7.76 -0.90 -29.77
C GLN A 304 -8.07 -1.97 -30.81
N GLY A 305 -8.96 -1.72 -31.76
CA GLY A 305 -9.19 -2.60 -32.93
C GLY A 305 -7.94 -2.86 -33.79
N LYS A 306 -6.85 -2.10 -33.59
CA LYS A 306 -5.55 -2.25 -34.25
C LYS A 306 -4.51 -2.98 -33.39
N GLN A 307 -4.78 -3.18 -32.10
CA GLN A 307 -3.85 -3.76 -31.12
C GLN A 307 -4.21 -5.22 -30.78
N LYS A 308 -3.24 -5.98 -30.27
CA LYS A 308 -3.41 -7.40 -29.93
C LYS A 308 -4.01 -7.66 -28.54
N VAL A 309 -4.18 -6.62 -27.73
CA VAL A 309 -4.74 -6.69 -26.38
C VAL A 309 -6.03 -5.88 -26.37
N GLN A 310 -7.14 -6.53 -26.06
CA GLN A 310 -8.44 -5.87 -25.85
C GLN A 310 -8.61 -5.67 -24.34
N GLN A 311 -8.72 -4.41 -23.90
CA GLN A 311 -9.17 -4.10 -22.54
C GLN A 311 -10.70 -4.24 -22.45
N THR A 312 -11.25 -4.36 -21.25
CA THR A 312 -12.70 -4.25 -21.05
C THR A 312 -13.16 -2.79 -21.20
N HIS A 313 -14.43 -2.58 -21.54
CA HIS A 313 -15.02 -1.23 -21.61
C HIS A 313 -14.91 -0.48 -20.27
N GLU A 314 -14.99 -1.21 -19.16
CA GLU A 314 -14.83 -0.70 -17.80
C GLU A 314 -13.38 -0.26 -17.50
N GLN A 315 -12.38 -1.02 -17.94
CA GLN A 315 -10.96 -0.64 -17.84
C GLN A 315 -10.69 0.63 -18.66
N LEU A 316 -11.17 0.67 -19.91
CA LEU A 316 -11.09 1.87 -20.76
C LEU A 316 -11.74 3.10 -20.09
N ARG A 317 -12.92 2.94 -19.49
CA ARG A 317 -13.62 4.01 -18.77
C ARG A 317 -12.86 4.48 -17.53
N LYS A 318 -12.30 3.55 -16.74
CA LYS A 318 -11.41 3.87 -15.61
C LYS A 318 -10.16 4.63 -16.08
N ASP A 319 -9.52 4.20 -17.16
CA ASP A 319 -8.33 4.88 -17.69
C ASP A 319 -8.64 6.29 -18.24
N VAL A 320 -9.81 6.48 -18.88
CA VAL A 320 -10.31 7.81 -19.29
C VAL A 320 -10.63 8.72 -18.08
N LEU A 321 -11.18 8.17 -16.99
CA LEU A 321 -11.40 8.91 -15.73
C LEU A 321 -10.06 9.37 -15.11
N LYS A 322 -9.03 8.52 -15.09
CA LYS A 322 -7.68 8.86 -14.61
C LYS A 322 -7.07 10.02 -15.41
N ASP A 323 -7.16 9.97 -16.75
CA ASP A 323 -6.74 11.06 -17.64
C ASP A 323 -7.53 12.36 -17.39
N PHE A 324 -8.85 12.27 -17.20
CA PHE A 324 -9.70 13.42 -16.89
C PHE A 324 -9.34 14.06 -15.54
N TYR A 325 -9.26 13.30 -14.46
CA TYR A 325 -8.95 13.81 -13.12
C TYR A 325 -7.56 14.44 -13.06
N SER A 326 -6.54 13.73 -13.56
CA SER A 326 -5.17 14.24 -13.59
C SER A 326 -5.07 15.52 -14.44
N SER A 327 -5.67 15.55 -15.64
CA SER A 327 -5.73 16.76 -16.48
C SER A 327 -6.48 17.92 -15.80
N HIS A 328 -7.62 17.65 -15.14
CA HIS A 328 -8.43 18.65 -14.45
C HIS A 328 -7.66 19.34 -13.32
N ILE A 329 -6.89 18.56 -12.55
CA ILE A 329 -6.01 19.03 -11.47
C ILE A 329 -4.82 19.76 -12.08
N LEU A 330 -4.07 19.14 -13.00
CA LEU A 330 -2.88 19.72 -13.65
C LEU A 330 -3.16 21.08 -14.29
N ALA A 331 -4.34 21.30 -14.88
CA ALA A 331 -4.75 22.58 -15.44
C ALA A 331 -4.91 23.69 -14.37
N ARG A 332 -5.22 23.33 -13.12
CA ARG A 332 -5.48 24.26 -12.00
C ARG A 332 -4.31 24.43 -11.04
N LEU A 333 -3.37 23.48 -10.98
CA LEU A 333 -2.11 23.65 -10.23
C LEU A 333 -1.34 24.86 -10.80
N LYS A 334 -1.15 25.90 -9.97
CA LYS A 334 -0.42 27.14 -10.27
C LYS A 334 0.63 27.35 -9.19
N VAL A 335 1.89 27.60 -9.58
CA VAL A 335 2.95 27.98 -8.63
C VAL A 335 2.86 29.48 -8.34
N PRO A 336 2.95 29.92 -7.06
CA PRO A 336 3.12 31.32 -6.72
C PRO A 336 4.45 31.83 -7.25
N ASP A 337 4.39 32.89 -8.04
CA ASP A 337 5.58 33.54 -8.54
C ASP A 337 6.15 34.45 -7.45
N ALA A 338 7.35 34.14 -6.94
CA ALA A 338 8.00 34.93 -5.91
C ALA A 338 8.30 36.38 -6.37
N SER A 339 8.38 36.62 -7.69
CA SER A 339 8.53 37.96 -8.25
C SER A 339 7.22 38.77 -8.31
N ASN A 340 6.07 38.09 -8.18
CA ASN A 340 4.74 38.69 -8.25
C ASN A 340 3.85 38.21 -7.08
N PRO A 341 4.19 38.60 -5.83
CA PRO A 341 3.36 38.27 -4.67
C PRO A 341 1.95 38.85 -4.86
N PHE A 342 0.95 37.98 -4.80
CA PHE A 342 -0.45 38.27 -5.13
C PHE A 342 -0.97 39.60 -4.53
N PRO A 343 -1.89 40.29 -5.22
CA PRO A 343 -2.56 41.48 -4.67
C PRO A 343 -3.33 41.11 -3.41
N LYS A 344 -2.70 41.33 -2.24
CA LYS A 344 -3.11 40.84 -0.91
C LYS A 344 -4.52 41.24 -0.43
N LYS A 345 -5.26 42.02 -1.22
CA LYS A 345 -6.54 42.64 -0.87
C LYS A 345 -7.78 41.85 -1.31
N GLU A 346 -7.67 40.92 -2.25
CA GLU A 346 -8.86 40.23 -2.81
C GLU A 346 -9.15 38.86 -2.17
N ILE A 347 -8.13 38.15 -1.68
CA ILE A 347 -8.26 36.78 -1.15
C ILE A 347 -8.48 36.76 0.38
N ALA A 348 -7.91 37.73 1.10
CA ALA A 348 -7.91 37.77 2.57
C ALA A 348 -9.31 37.81 3.24
N ASN A 349 -10.35 38.15 2.48
CA ASN A 349 -11.74 38.23 2.97
C ASN A 349 -12.60 36.98 2.67
N LYS A 350 -12.00 35.89 2.14
CA LYS A 350 -12.74 34.69 1.68
C LYS A 350 -12.24 33.35 2.21
N LEU A 351 -11.12 33.30 2.93
CA LEU A 351 -10.59 32.08 3.53
C LEU A 351 -10.60 32.21 5.07
N PRO A 352 -10.82 31.11 5.82
CA PRO A 352 -10.65 31.13 7.27
C PRO A 352 -9.19 31.42 7.63
N PRO A 353 -8.92 32.03 8.80
CA PRO A 353 -7.56 32.37 9.22
C PRO A 353 -6.74 31.09 9.44
N LEU A 354 -5.74 30.87 8.59
CA LEU A 354 -4.76 29.80 8.73
C LEU A 354 -3.79 30.11 9.89
N THR A 355 -3.25 29.07 10.52
CA THR A 355 -2.32 29.26 11.65
C THR A 355 -0.96 29.79 11.15
N PRO A 356 -0.26 30.68 11.88
CA PRO A 356 0.95 31.35 11.39
C PRO A 356 2.11 30.43 10.97
N ARG A 357 2.13 29.16 11.41
CA ARG A 357 3.11 28.14 10.96
C ARG A 357 2.82 27.58 9.56
N THR A 358 1.59 27.68 9.07
CA THR A 358 1.20 27.15 7.75
C THR A 358 1.37 28.18 6.64
N GLU A 359 1.15 29.47 6.90
CA GLU A 359 1.23 30.54 5.88
C GLU A 359 2.57 30.60 5.13
N THR A 360 3.68 30.24 5.78
CA THR A 360 5.02 30.23 5.18
C THR A 360 5.31 29.06 4.24
N LEU A 361 4.47 28.02 4.22
CA LEU A 361 4.64 26.82 3.39
C LEU A 361 3.40 26.49 2.51
N MET A 362 2.24 27.08 2.80
CA MET A 362 0.97 26.84 2.09
C MET A 362 0.57 27.83 0.98
N PRO A 363 1.37 28.82 0.49
CA PRO A 363 0.90 29.64 -0.63
C PRO A 363 0.78 28.83 -1.94
N PHE A 364 1.41 27.65 -2.00
CA PHE A 364 1.71 26.95 -3.24
C PHE A 364 0.51 26.51 -4.07
N LEU A 365 -0.66 26.22 -3.48
CA LEU A 365 -1.77 25.58 -4.20
C LEU A 365 -3.18 26.15 -3.88
N SER A 366 -3.26 27.32 -3.25
CA SER A 366 -4.52 27.99 -2.84
C SER A 366 -5.41 28.51 -3.99
N LEU A 367 -5.24 27.98 -5.22
CA LEU A 367 -5.77 28.52 -6.47
C LEU A 367 -6.52 27.49 -7.33
N LEU A 368 -6.79 26.31 -6.76
CA LEU A 368 -7.90 25.44 -7.13
C LEU A 368 -9.28 26.07 -6.83
N SER A 369 -9.30 27.07 -5.93
CA SER A 369 -10.50 27.60 -5.24
C SER A 369 -11.29 28.72 -5.95
N THR A 370 -10.81 29.31 -7.05
CA THR A 370 -11.39 30.59 -7.53
C THR A 370 -12.84 30.51 -8.03
N ASP A 371 -13.25 29.37 -8.60
CA ASP A 371 -14.50 29.25 -9.37
C ASP A 371 -15.34 28.01 -9.00
N VAL A 372 -14.85 27.15 -8.09
CA VAL A 372 -15.53 25.93 -7.62
C VAL A 372 -15.38 25.85 -6.10
N HIS A 373 -16.46 25.45 -5.42
CA HIS A 373 -16.51 25.18 -3.98
C HIS A 373 -15.31 24.33 -3.50
N ASN A 374 -14.84 24.52 -2.27
CA ASN A 374 -13.62 23.93 -1.72
C ASN A 374 -13.48 22.41 -2.00
N ILE A 375 -12.83 22.07 -3.11
CA ILE A 375 -12.56 20.68 -3.51
C ILE A 375 -11.44 20.05 -2.66
N MET A 376 -10.68 20.88 -1.94
CA MET A 376 -9.66 20.43 -1.00
C MET A 376 -10.31 20.05 0.33
N ILE A 377 -10.01 18.84 0.79
CA ILE A 377 -10.40 18.31 2.10
C ILE A 377 -9.18 18.31 3.05
N PRO A 378 -9.38 18.32 4.38
CA PRO A 378 -8.30 17.97 5.31
C PRO A 378 -7.76 16.57 5.02
N MET A 379 -6.57 16.26 5.53
CA MET A 379 -6.01 14.91 5.46
C MET A 379 -6.99 13.91 6.12
N PRO A 380 -7.47 12.87 5.42
CA PRO A 380 -8.27 11.81 6.03
C PRO A 380 -7.44 11.11 7.12
N GLU A 381 -8.01 10.95 8.31
CA GLU A 381 -7.27 10.58 9.54
C GLU A 381 -6.54 9.23 9.44
N ASN A 382 -6.97 8.36 8.53
CA ASN A 382 -6.47 7.00 8.36
C ASN A 382 -5.69 6.75 7.05
N ILE A 383 -5.46 7.73 6.17
CA ILE A 383 -4.81 7.47 4.88
C ILE A 383 -3.31 7.18 5.00
N GLU A 384 -2.80 6.21 4.24
CA GLU A 384 -1.36 5.96 4.18
C GLU A 384 -0.60 7.20 3.68
N THR A 385 0.55 7.49 4.30
CA THR A 385 1.44 8.58 3.87
C THR A 385 2.03 8.26 2.49
N PRO A 386 1.84 9.11 1.45
CA PRO A 386 2.32 8.83 0.10
C PRO A 386 3.84 8.61 0.06
N PRO A 387 4.34 7.60 -0.67
CA PRO A 387 5.76 7.28 -0.67
C PRO A 387 6.56 8.48 -1.21
N PRO A 388 7.58 8.95 -0.47
CA PRO A 388 8.31 10.15 -0.84
C PRO A 388 8.97 10.00 -2.21
N PHE A 389 9.16 11.11 -2.91
CA PHE A 389 9.99 11.10 -4.12
C PHE A 389 11.39 10.61 -3.77
N GLN A 390 11.72 9.38 -4.20
CA GLN A 390 13.09 8.92 -4.28
C GLN A 390 13.80 9.88 -5.25
N LYS A 391 14.62 10.77 -4.70
CA LYS A 391 15.45 11.67 -5.50
C LYS A 391 16.27 10.80 -6.45
N LEU A 392 16.09 11.01 -7.75
CA LEU A 392 16.97 10.41 -8.75
C LEU A 392 18.38 10.80 -8.34
N LYS A 393 19.22 9.82 -7.96
CA LYS A 393 20.61 10.08 -7.57
C LYS A 393 21.24 10.87 -8.70
N HIS A 394 21.57 12.13 -8.46
CA HIS A 394 22.06 13.01 -9.51
C HIS A 394 23.32 12.38 -10.08
N ILE A 395 23.20 11.81 -11.29
CA ILE A 395 24.29 11.07 -11.92
C ILE A 395 25.36 12.11 -12.20
N SER A 396 26.50 12.01 -11.52
CA SER A 396 27.65 12.85 -11.81
C SER A 396 28.09 12.59 -13.24
N LEU A 397 28.77 13.56 -13.87
CA LEU A 397 29.29 13.37 -15.21
C LEU A 397 30.26 12.18 -15.26
N ASP A 398 30.95 11.89 -14.16
CA ASP A 398 31.80 10.71 -13.97
C ASP A 398 31.00 9.40 -13.93
N ASN A 399 29.95 9.31 -13.11
CA ASN A 399 29.06 8.13 -13.06
C ASN A 399 28.36 7.89 -14.41
N PHE A 400 28.06 8.95 -15.18
CA PHE A 400 27.51 8.83 -16.52
C PHE A 400 28.54 8.28 -17.52
N ASN A 401 29.81 8.71 -17.42
CA ASN A 401 30.90 8.16 -18.21
C ASN A 401 31.18 6.68 -17.86
N GLU A 402 31.06 6.29 -16.60
CA GLU A 402 31.16 4.90 -16.13
C GLU A 402 30.03 4.03 -16.71
N LEU A 403 28.77 4.47 -16.60
CA LEU A 403 27.62 3.81 -17.23
C LEU A 403 27.74 3.69 -18.75
N LEU A 404 28.32 4.69 -19.44
CA LEU A 404 28.62 4.60 -20.87
C LEU A 404 29.75 3.60 -21.17
N ALA A 405 30.76 3.48 -20.31
CA ALA A 405 31.82 2.50 -20.45
C ALA A 405 31.27 1.07 -20.34
N ASP A 406 30.44 0.80 -19.32
CA ASP A 406 29.77 -0.49 -19.10
C ASP A 406 28.80 -0.84 -20.23
N LEU A 407 27.94 0.09 -20.65
CA LEU A 407 27.04 -0.14 -21.79
C LEU A 407 27.82 -0.41 -23.09
N SER A 408 29.02 0.17 -23.24
CA SER A 408 29.93 -0.19 -24.33
C SER A 408 30.54 -1.59 -24.20
N ALA A 409 30.76 -2.08 -22.97
CA ALA A 409 31.26 -3.42 -22.68
C ALA A 409 30.18 -4.48 -22.95
N ASP A 410 28.95 -4.24 -22.49
CA ASP A 410 27.79 -5.07 -22.79
C ASP A 410 27.47 -5.12 -24.28
N GLN A 411 27.55 -3.98 -25.00
CA GLN A 411 27.38 -4.01 -26.45
C GLN A 411 28.46 -4.85 -27.16
N LYS A 412 29.70 -4.87 -26.65
CA LYS A 412 30.77 -5.77 -27.14
C LYS A 412 30.48 -7.23 -26.77
N HIS A 413 29.89 -7.50 -25.60
CA HIS A 413 29.51 -8.85 -25.18
C HIS A 413 28.33 -9.39 -26.01
N ALA A 414 27.28 -8.61 -26.22
CA ALA A 414 26.16 -8.93 -27.09
C ALA A 414 26.62 -9.26 -28.52
N LYS A 415 27.56 -8.48 -29.09
CA LYS A 415 28.16 -8.77 -30.41
C LYS A 415 28.97 -10.08 -30.46
N LYS A 416 29.58 -10.51 -29.34
CA LYS A 416 30.20 -11.84 -29.23
C LYS A 416 29.15 -12.95 -29.15
N LEU A 417 28.04 -12.72 -28.46
CA LEU A 417 26.93 -13.68 -28.39
C LEU A 417 26.23 -13.86 -29.73
N THR A 418 25.91 -12.78 -30.47
CA THR A 418 25.28 -12.89 -31.80
C THR A 418 26.18 -13.60 -32.80
N THR A 419 27.47 -13.26 -32.86
CA THR A 419 28.42 -13.94 -33.78
C THR A 419 28.68 -15.40 -33.40
N ASN A 420 28.54 -15.77 -32.12
CA ASN A 420 28.53 -17.18 -31.71
C ASN A 420 27.22 -17.90 -32.05
N ALA A 421 26.06 -17.23 -31.95
CA ALA A 421 24.78 -17.76 -32.39
C ALA A 421 24.76 -18.01 -33.92
N GLU A 422 25.23 -17.05 -34.73
CA GLU A 422 25.41 -17.19 -36.18
C GLU A 422 26.28 -18.41 -36.55
N ARG A 423 27.37 -18.63 -35.81
CA ARG A 423 28.22 -19.82 -35.96
C ARG A 423 27.47 -21.11 -35.64
N MET A 424 26.66 -21.13 -34.58
CA MET A 424 25.83 -22.29 -34.23
C MET A 424 24.75 -22.56 -35.27
N THR A 425 24.03 -21.54 -35.75
CA THR A 425 23.06 -21.69 -36.85
C THR A 425 23.71 -22.24 -38.11
N LYS A 426 24.90 -21.74 -38.48
CA LYS A 426 25.65 -22.26 -39.64
C LYS A 426 26.07 -23.72 -39.47
N LEU A 427 26.45 -24.15 -38.27
CA LEU A 427 26.75 -25.55 -37.97
C LEU A 427 25.49 -26.44 -38.04
N LEU A 428 24.35 -25.94 -37.56
CA LEU A 428 23.05 -26.62 -37.69
C LEU A 428 22.66 -26.78 -39.15
N ASP A 429 22.74 -25.72 -39.98
CA ASP A 429 22.47 -25.79 -41.42
C ASP A 429 23.40 -26.77 -42.14
N MET A 430 24.70 -26.78 -41.82
CA MET A 430 25.65 -27.76 -42.35
C MET A 430 25.24 -29.20 -41.98
N SER A 431 24.78 -29.44 -40.74
CA SER A 431 24.31 -30.76 -40.31
C SER A 431 23.00 -31.18 -41.00
N LEU A 432 22.03 -30.27 -41.12
CA LEU A 432 20.74 -30.52 -41.76
C LEU A 432 20.90 -30.80 -43.26
N ASN A 433 21.81 -30.09 -43.93
CA ASN A 433 22.14 -30.34 -45.33
C ASN A 433 22.90 -31.67 -45.51
N ALA A 434 23.75 -32.07 -44.56
CA ALA A 434 24.36 -33.39 -44.55
C ALA A 434 23.30 -34.51 -44.40
N PHE A 435 22.30 -34.35 -43.51
CA PHE A 435 21.19 -35.30 -43.38
C PHE A 435 20.33 -35.41 -44.65
N LYS A 436 19.94 -34.29 -45.26
CA LYS A 436 19.20 -34.27 -46.54
C LYS A 436 19.98 -34.99 -47.65
N ASN A 437 21.29 -34.72 -47.76
CA ASN A 437 22.16 -35.39 -48.72
C ASN A 437 22.29 -36.90 -48.45
N ALA A 438 22.36 -37.32 -47.18
CA ALA A 438 22.41 -38.73 -46.80
C ALA A 438 21.11 -39.49 -47.16
N GLU A 439 19.95 -38.84 -47.14
CA GLU A 439 18.70 -39.43 -47.63
C GLU A 439 18.70 -39.60 -49.16
N GLY A 440 19.21 -38.60 -49.88
CA GLY A 440 19.49 -38.70 -51.32
C GLY A 440 20.46 -39.83 -51.66
N GLU A 441 21.50 -40.04 -50.83
CA GLU A 441 22.40 -41.20 -50.95
C GLU A 441 21.70 -42.53 -50.69
N ARG A 442 20.76 -42.63 -49.73
CA ARG A 442 19.99 -43.88 -49.51
C ARG A 442 19.20 -44.25 -50.77
N LYS A 443 18.54 -43.27 -51.40
CA LYS A 443 17.82 -43.42 -52.67
C LYS A 443 18.76 -43.82 -53.82
N ARG A 444 19.96 -43.24 -53.92
CA ARG A 444 20.99 -43.65 -54.91
C ARG A 444 21.58 -45.03 -54.63
N LYS A 445 21.79 -45.42 -53.36
CA LYS A 445 22.30 -46.74 -52.98
C LYS A 445 21.31 -47.85 -53.30
N ALA A 446 20.00 -47.56 -53.30
CA ALA A 446 18.95 -48.50 -53.68
C ALA A 446 19.03 -48.97 -55.16
N THR A 447 19.62 -48.19 -56.07
CA THR A 447 19.78 -48.55 -57.50
C THR A 447 21.16 -49.12 -57.85
N MET A 448 22.12 -49.16 -56.92
CA MET A 448 23.46 -49.70 -57.17
C MET A 448 23.54 -51.24 -57.06
N SER A 449 24.47 -51.86 -57.77
CA SER A 449 24.78 -53.29 -57.63
C SER A 449 25.36 -53.64 -56.25
N LEU A 450 25.22 -54.91 -55.84
CA LEU A 450 25.56 -55.37 -54.49
C LEU A 450 27.04 -55.12 -54.12
N GLU A 451 27.93 -55.32 -55.08
CA GLU A 451 29.39 -55.12 -54.92
C GLU A 451 29.73 -53.64 -54.71
N LYS A 452 29.14 -52.74 -55.50
CA LYS A 452 29.31 -51.28 -55.34
C LYS A 452 28.78 -50.80 -53.99
N ARG A 453 27.68 -51.38 -53.49
CA ARG A 453 27.19 -51.12 -52.11
C ARG A 453 28.19 -51.58 -51.05
N ARG A 454 28.77 -52.78 -51.18
CA ARG A 454 29.78 -53.31 -50.24
C ARG A 454 31.03 -52.43 -50.22
N TRP A 455 31.58 -52.09 -51.39
CA TRP A 455 32.75 -51.22 -51.49
C TRP A 455 32.49 -49.82 -50.89
N LEU A 456 31.37 -49.17 -51.24
CA LEU A 456 30.99 -47.89 -50.65
C LEU A 456 30.79 -47.96 -49.13
N SER A 457 30.23 -49.06 -48.61
CA SER A 457 30.04 -49.24 -47.17
C SER A 457 31.38 -49.35 -46.43
N ILE A 458 32.36 -50.07 -46.98
CA ILE A 458 33.71 -50.17 -46.44
C ILE A 458 34.43 -48.80 -46.51
N PHE A 459 34.35 -48.12 -47.66
CA PHE A 459 34.98 -46.82 -47.89
C PHE A 459 34.42 -45.72 -46.97
N THR A 460 33.09 -45.62 -46.84
CA THR A 460 32.46 -44.69 -45.89
C THR A 460 32.78 -45.01 -44.44
N THR A 461 32.83 -46.29 -44.06
CA THR A 461 33.26 -46.70 -42.71
C THR A 461 34.72 -46.31 -42.43
N TRP A 462 35.60 -46.40 -43.42
CA TRP A 462 36.99 -45.97 -43.30
C TRP A 462 37.11 -44.44 -43.16
N ILE A 463 36.41 -43.66 -43.99
CA ILE A 463 36.38 -42.18 -43.89
C ILE A 463 35.85 -41.74 -42.52
N VAL A 464 34.74 -42.31 -42.06
CA VAL A 464 34.15 -41.97 -40.75
C VAL A 464 35.12 -42.33 -39.61
N ARG A 465 35.86 -43.45 -39.70
CA ARG A 465 36.91 -43.78 -38.73
C ARG A 465 38.05 -42.75 -38.72
N GLN A 466 38.52 -42.30 -39.88
CA GLN A 466 39.56 -41.25 -39.97
C GLN A 466 39.08 -39.91 -39.39
N GLN A 467 37.86 -39.49 -39.74
CA GLN A 467 37.25 -38.26 -39.18
C GLN A 467 37.07 -38.35 -37.66
N VAL A 468 36.65 -39.50 -37.13
CA VAL A 468 36.52 -39.73 -35.68
C VAL A 468 37.87 -39.72 -34.96
N VAL A 469 38.96 -40.16 -35.60
CA VAL A 469 40.33 -40.02 -35.05
C VAL A 469 40.74 -38.55 -34.99
N GLN A 470 40.61 -37.81 -36.09
CA GLN A 470 40.95 -36.38 -36.14
C GLN A 470 40.12 -35.55 -35.15
N VAL A 471 38.81 -35.80 -35.04
CA VAL A 471 37.96 -35.13 -34.05
C VAL A 471 38.36 -35.49 -32.62
N LYS A 472 38.78 -36.72 -32.33
CA LYS A 472 39.32 -37.10 -31.01
C LYS A 472 40.64 -36.39 -30.68
N GLU A 473 41.51 -36.16 -31.66
CA GLU A 473 42.76 -35.41 -31.46
C GLU A 473 42.49 -33.91 -31.24
N LEU A 474 41.57 -33.32 -32.00
CA LEU A 474 41.13 -31.94 -31.79
C LEU A 474 40.43 -31.75 -30.42
N LEU A 475 39.61 -32.71 -29.99
CA LEU A 475 38.94 -32.66 -28.68
C LEU A 475 39.93 -32.81 -27.51
N LYS A 476 40.93 -33.70 -27.61
CA LYS A 476 42.01 -33.79 -26.60
C LYS A 476 42.72 -32.47 -26.34
N ASN A 477 42.85 -31.64 -27.38
CA ASN A 477 43.52 -30.34 -27.31
C ASN A 477 42.56 -29.17 -27.01
N SER A 478 41.26 -29.43 -26.80
CA SER A 478 40.25 -28.40 -26.54
C SER A 478 40.05 -28.20 -25.04
N PRO A 479 40.39 -27.03 -24.46
CA PRO A 479 40.26 -26.81 -23.01
C PRO A 479 38.81 -26.92 -22.53
N ALA A 480 37.83 -26.54 -23.36
CA ALA A 480 36.40 -26.67 -23.04
C ALA A 480 35.90 -28.13 -23.03
N TYR A 481 36.61 -29.05 -23.72
CA TYR A 481 36.32 -30.48 -23.62
C TYR A 481 36.95 -31.11 -22.37
N LEU A 482 38.13 -30.61 -21.96
CA LEU A 482 38.78 -31.03 -20.72
C LEU A 482 37.99 -30.59 -19.48
N SER A 483 37.46 -29.35 -19.45
CA SER A 483 36.62 -28.88 -18.35
C SER A 483 35.30 -29.67 -18.25
N LEU A 484 34.65 -29.97 -19.38
CA LEU A 484 33.46 -30.84 -19.40
C LEU A 484 33.78 -32.28 -18.96
N LEU A 485 34.96 -32.81 -19.29
CA LEU A 485 35.40 -34.11 -18.80
C LEU A 485 35.52 -34.08 -17.27
N GLN A 486 36.24 -33.11 -16.70
CA GLN A 486 36.39 -32.93 -15.26
C GLN A 486 35.03 -32.80 -14.57
N GLU A 487 34.15 -31.93 -15.06
CA GLU A 487 32.78 -31.77 -14.53
C GLU A 487 31.98 -33.09 -14.56
N THR A 488 32.13 -33.92 -15.61
CA THR A 488 31.46 -35.22 -15.66
C THR A 488 32.12 -36.29 -14.78
N GLU A 489 33.40 -36.15 -14.44
CA GLU A 489 34.11 -37.04 -13.51
C GLU A 489 33.78 -36.67 -12.06
N GLU A 490 33.72 -35.38 -11.74
CA GLU A 490 33.23 -34.85 -10.46
C GLU A 490 31.78 -35.25 -10.20
N LYS A 491 30.88 -35.09 -11.19
CA LYS A 491 29.48 -35.54 -11.07
C LYS A 491 29.35 -37.06 -10.88
N LYS A 492 30.21 -37.87 -11.52
CA LYS A 492 30.27 -39.33 -11.28
C LYS A 492 30.83 -39.66 -9.90
N ALA A 493 31.82 -38.91 -9.41
CA ALA A 493 32.39 -39.10 -8.09
C ALA A 493 31.38 -38.75 -6.99
N ALA A 494 30.68 -37.62 -7.10
CA ALA A 494 29.61 -37.23 -6.19
C ALA A 494 28.45 -38.24 -6.16
N ALA A 495 27.97 -38.66 -7.34
CA ALA A 495 26.93 -39.70 -7.45
C ALA A 495 27.38 -41.05 -6.86
N LYS A 496 28.66 -41.42 -6.97
CA LYS A 496 29.23 -42.62 -6.34
C LYS A 496 29.45 -42.45 -4.82
N ALA A 497 29.63 -41.22 -4.35
CA ALA A 497 29.73 -40.88 -2.92
C ALA A 497 28.37 -40.72 -2.23
N GLY A 498 27.26 -40.71 -2.99
CA GLY A 498 25.91 -40.54 -2.45
C GLY A 498 25.56 -39.09 -2.07
N LEU A 499 26.31 -38.10 -2.53
CA LEU A 499 25.91 -36.69 -2.39
C LEU A 499 24.97 -36.30 -3.53
N GLU A 500 23.78 -35.84 -3.17
CA GLU A 500 22.90 -35.12 -4.09
C GLU A 500 23.52 -33.74 -4.39
N LEU A 501 23.98 -33.56 -5.62
CA LEU A 501 24.38 -32.25 -6.12
C LEU A 501 23.14 -31.41 -6.44
N PRO A 502 23.17 -30.07 -6.25
CA PRO A 502 22.05 -29.21 -6.59
C PRO A 502 21.70 -29.30 -8.09
N PRO A 503 20.42 -29.18 -8.45
CA PRO A 503 20.00 -29.11 -9.86
C PRO A 503 20.57 -27.86 -10.55
N LEU A 504 20.70 -27.97 -11.88
CA LEU A 504 21.06 -26.86 -12.79
C LEU A 504 19.87 -25.92 -13.04
#